data_AF-A0A847BWF1-F1
#
_entry.id   AF-A0A847BWF1-F1
#
_cell.length_a   1.000
_cell.length_b   1.000
_cell.length_c   1.000
_cell.angle_alpha   90.00
_cell.angle_beta   90.00
_cell.angle_gamma   90.00
#
_symmetry.space_group_name_H-M   'P 1'
#
loop_
_entity.id
_entity.type
_entity.pdbx_description
1 polymer ?
#
loop_
_entity_poly.entity_id
_entity_poly.type
_entity_poly.pdbx_seq_one_letter_code
_entity_poly.pdbx_strand_id
1 'polypeptide(L)'
;MKRMLLSGLVMMLPVCLLAGAVGASQGGEKFGLTPSETLLAYSKQKSGDPKVIADLVTKGADINIRDPNNQSTPLHYALRYRDGGVAATLLELGADINARDNEGRTPLHEAVSYMVCDIAQRLVEKGAKLDLRDVEGRSPLYNVIFWDARKQAVDLVNLFARYGFDFKNFADADFLNEAISRRRGEIAVIFLHNGIAFNDASLYEAARTGQEDVFRLLAEKGCRPVENILHGACEAGNLNIVKALTEKGARPSEKDIDFCLYNGHKKAAQFLNPILKKESKVEVDLRSRCRLAPGSGSCKALFWAAYYDAATGKCQEFAYGGCGGQVPFEALDACRRVCEE
;
A
#
# COMPACT_ATOMS: atom_id res chain seq x y z
N MET A 1 22.63 2.85 -11.21
CA MET A 1 23.03 1.82 -10.22
C MET A 1 22.46 2.19 -8.86
N LYS A 2 21.26 1.70 -8.55
CA LYS A 2 20.70 1.53 -7.21
C LYS A 2 19.96 0.20 -7.27
N ARG A 3 20.35 -0.75 -6.42
CA ARG A 3 19.85 -2.13 -6.42
C ARG A 3 18.38 -2.14 -6.02
N MET A 4 17.52 -2.48 -6.97
CA MET A 4 16.16 -2.95 -6.72
C MET A 4 16.28 -4.32 -6.04
N LEU A 5 16.12 -4.36 -4.71
CA LEU A 5 15.87 -5.60 -4.01
C LEU A 5 14.38 -5.92 -4.20
N LEU A 6 14.08 -6.73 -5.21
CA LEU A 6 12.84 -7.49 -5.25
C LEU A 6 12.85 -8.45 -4.06
N SER A 7 12.09 -8.15 -3.02
CA SER A 7 11.75 -9.10 -1.97
C SER A 7 10.76 -10.13 -2.55
N GLY A 8 11.33 -11.23 -3.03
CA GLY A 8 10.77 -12.59 -3.02
C GLY A 8 9.26 -12.76 -3.20
N LEU A 9 8.78 -12.58 -4.44
CA LEU A 9 7.72 -13.48 -4.93
C LEU A 9 8.40 -14.85 -5.13
N VAL A 10 8.30 -15.73 -4.15
CA VAL A 10 8.59 -17.15 -4.40
C VAL A 10 7.46 -17.64 -5.30
N MET A 11 7.74 -17.76 -6.60
CA MET A 11 6.94 -18.56 -7.50
C MET A 11 6.84 -19.97 -6.89
N MET A 12 5.69 -20.28 -6.30
CA MET A 12 5.29 -21.65 -6.04
C MET A 12 5.14 -22.32 -7.41
N LEU A 13 6.21 -23.01 -7.84
CA LEU A 13 6.13 -24.01 -8.87
C LEU A 13 5.01 -25.00 -8.48
N PRO A 14 4.10 -25.35 -9.41
CA PRO A 14 3.09 -26.35 -9.14
C PRO A 14 3.80 -27.70 -9.07
N VAL A 15 4.04 -28.20 -7.85
CA VAL A 15 4.25 -29.64 -7.65
C VAL A 15 2.88 -30.29 -7.80
N CYS A 16 2.49 -30.50 -9.05
CA CYS A 16 1.39 -31.38 -9.41
C CYS A 16 1.91 -32.81 -9.50
N LEU A 17 1.04 -33.75 -9.10
CA LEU A 17 1.09 -35.22 -9.27
C LEU A 17 1.88 -36.00 -8.21
N LEU A 18 1.20 -36.26 -7.10
CA LEU A 18 0.68 -37.62 -6.89
C LEU A 18 -0.79 -37.53 -6.50
N ALA A 19 -1.65 -37.62 -7.52
CA ALA A 19 -3.06 -37.93 -7.34
C ALA A 19 -3.16 -39.40 -6.91
N GLY A 20 -3.25 -39.62 -5.60
CA GLY A 20 -3.82 -40.83 -5.03
C GLY A 20 -5.18 -40.46 -4.45
N ALA A 21 -6.25 -40.80 -5.15
CA ALA A 21 -7.58 -40.74 -4.59
C ALA A 21 -7.61 -41.61 -3.32
N VAL A 22 -7.84 -40.99 -2.16
CA VAL A 22 -8.25 -41.71 -0.96
C VAL A 22 -9.58 -41.10 -0.56
N GLY A 23 -10.61 -41.90 -0.77
CA GLY A 23 -11.97 -41.57 -0.41
C GLY A 23 -12.11 -41.31 1.09
N ALA A 24 -13.24 -40.69 1.42
CA ALA A 24 -13.76 -40.70 2.77
C ALA A 24 -13.75 -42.13 3.34
N SER A 25 -13.50 -42.21 4.64
CA SER A 25 -13.48 -43.39 5.53
C SER A 25 -12.11 -44.07 5.76
N GLN A 26 -11.81 -44.14 7.06
CA GLN A 26 -10.78 -44.93 7.74
C GLN A 26 -9.35 -44.37 7.84
N GLY A 27 -8.86 -44.33 9.07
CA GLY A 27 -7.44 -44.55 9.35
C GLY A 27 -6.64 -43.33 9.79
N GLY A 28 -6.94 -42.79 10.97
CA GLY A 28 -5.88 -42.24 11.81
C GLY A 28 -5.01 -43.38 12.31
N GLU A 29 -4.22 -44.01 11.43
CA GLU A 29 -3.31 -45.11 11.78
C GLU A 29 -2.35 -45.50 10.63
N LYS A 30 -1.95 -44.58 9.74
CA LYS A 30 -1.00 -44.89 8.65
C LYS A 30 0.33 -44.15 8.63
N PHE A 31 0.54 -43.25 9.57
CA PHE A 31 1.87 -42.79 9.97
C PHE A 31 1.80 -42.69 11.49
N GLY A 32 2.82 -43.16 12.22
CA GLY A 32 2.88 -43.13 13.69
C GLY A 32 3.01 -41.73 14.28
N LEU A 33 2.31 -40.76 13.71
CA LEU A 33 2.26 -39.38 14.16
C LEU A 33 1.39 -39.32 15.41
N THR A 34 1.89 -38.61 16.41
CA THR A 34 1.13 -38.21 17.58
C THR A 34 -0.07 -37.33 17.19
N PRO A 35 -1.10 -37.19 18.05
CA PRO A 35 -2.18 -36.24 17.81
C PRO A 35 -1.69 -34.81 17.50
N SER A 36 -0.64 -34.35 18.18
CA SER A 36 -0.03 -33.03 17.96
C SER A 36 0.62 -32.91 16.57
N GLU A 37 1.38 -33.92 16.13
CA GLU A 37 1.98 -33.92 14.79
C GLU A 37 0.91 -34.00 13.70
N THR A 38 -0.17 -34.75 13.96
CA THR A 38 -1.33 -34.81 13.07
C THR A 38 -2.01 -33.46 12.98
N LEU A 39 -2.21 -32.77 14.11
CA LEU A 39 -2.78 -31.41 14.14
C LEU A 39 -1.94 -30.43 13.33
N LEU A 40 -0.62 -30.45 13.51
CA LEU A 40 0.29 -29.60 12.77
C LEU A 40 0.25 -29.90 11.26
N ALA A 41 0.31 -31.17 10.87
CA ALA A 41 0.25 -31.59 9.48
C ALA A 41 -1.10 -31.24 8.82
N TYR A 42 -2.21 -31.38 9.56
CA TYR A 42 -3.54 -31.02 9.09
C TYR A 42 -3.69 -29.52 8.88
N SER A 43 -3.15 -28.70 9.80
CA SER A 43 -3.22 -27.24 9.72
C SER A 43 -2.44 -26.64 8.54
N LYS A 44 -1.50 -27.41 7.96
CA LYS A 44 -0.75 -27.03 6.73
C LYS A 44 -1.54 -27.23 5.44
N GLN A 45 -2.78 -27.70 5.53
CA GLN A 45 -3.64 -27.94 4.38
C GLN A 45 -4.56 -26.74 4.15
N LYS A 46 -4.96 -26.53 2.90
CA LYS A 46 -5.96 -25.52 2.57
C LYS A 46 -7.36 -26.10 2.79
N SER A 47 -8.25 -25.33 3.41
CA SER A 47 -9.66 -25.71 3.65
C SER A 47 -9.81 -26.93 4.59
N GLY A 48 -9.21 -26.85 5.77
CA GLY A 48 -9.37 -27.86 6.81
C GLY A 48 -10.78 -27.86 7.40
N ASP A 49 -11.24 -29.02 7.85
CA ASP A 49 -12.48 -29.15 8.62
C ASP A 49 -12.20 -28.78 10.10
N PRO A 50 -12.82 -27.72 10.63
CA PRO A 50 -12.64 -27.33 12.02
C PRO A 50 -13.01 -28.43 13.03
N LYS A 51 -13.88 -29.39 12.65
CA LYS A 51 -14.21 -30.54 13.51
C LYS A 51 -13.02 -31.45 13.74
N VAL A 52 -12.18 -31.65 12.72
CA VAL A 52 -10.97 -32.47 12.84
C VAL A 52 -9.99 -31.83 13.83
N ILE A 53 -9.87 -30.50 13.82
CA ILE A 53 -9.07 -29.75 14.79
C ILE A 53 -9.58 -29.97 16.21
N ALA A 54 -10.89 -29.81 16.42
CA ALA A 54 -11.51 -30.01 17.73
C ALA A 54 -11.35 -31.45 18.26
N ASP A 55 -11.52 -32.44 17.39
CA ASP A 55 -11.33 -33.86 17.72
C ASP A 55 -9.89 -34.16 18.12
N LEU A 56 -8.90 -33.60 17.40
CA LEU A 56 -7.48 -33.80 17.69
C LEU A 56 -7.10 -33.18 19.04
N VAL A 57 -7.55 -31.95 19.32
CA VAL A 57 -7.32 -31.29 20.61
C VAL A 57 -7.99 -32.08 21.75
N THR A 58 -9.21 -32.59 21.55
CA THR A 58 -9.90 -33.46 22.53
C THR A 58 -9.14 -34.76 22.80
N LYS A 59 -8.42 -35.28 21.80
CA LYS A 59 -7.53 -36.44 21.92
C LYS A 59 -6.16 -36.11 22.51
N GLY A 60 -5.96 -34.90 23.02
CA GLY A 60 -4.73 -34.48 23.69
C GLY A 60 -3.65 -33.92 22.77
N ALA A 61 -3.98 -33.50 21.54
CA ALA A 61 -3.05 -32.74 20.71
C ALA A 61 -2.71 -31.40 21.40
N ASP A 62 -1.43 -31.06 21.43
CA ASP A 62 -0.97 -29.74 21.83
C ASP A 62 -1.40 -28.72 20.77
N ILE A 63 -2.37 -27.87 21.11
CA ILE A 63 -2.89 -26.84 20.22
C ILE A 63 -1.83 -25.81 19.80
N ASN A 64 -0.77 -25.68 20.59
CA ASN A 64 0.36 -24.78 20.36
C ASN A 64 1.61 -25.50 19.86
N ILE A 65 1.46 -26.74 19.37
CA ILE A 65 2.55 -27.49 18.74
C ILE A 65 3.29 -26.61 17.73
N ARG A 66 4.62 -26.63 17.79
CA ARG A 66 5.46 -25.80 16.94
C ARG A 66 6.06 -26.62 15.82
N ASP A 67 6.02 -26.09 14.61
CA ASP A 67 6.80 -26.64 13.51
C ASP A 67 8.30 -26.50 13.82
N PRO A 68 9.07 -27.61 13.83
CA PRO A 68 10.50 -27.56 14.12
C PRO A 68 11.30 -26.62 13.19
N ASN A 69 10.84 -26.40 11.96
CA ASN A 69 11.60 -25.65 10.95
C ASN A 69 11.43 -24.13 11.07
N ASN A 70 10.23 -23.66 11.42
CA ASN A 70 9.92 -22.22 11.42
C ASN A 70 9.22 -21.74 12.71
N GLN A 71 8.98 -22.63 13.67
CA GLN A 71 8.28 -22.35 14.93
C GLN A 71 6.82 -21.86 14.78
N SER A 72 6.24 -21.95 13.59
CA SER A 72 4.82 -21.66 13.35
C SER A 72 3.93 -22.67 14.09
N THR A 73 2.85 -22.17 14.68
CA THR A 73 1.80 -22.99 15.32
C THR A 73 0.67 -23.31 14.32
N PRO A 74 -0.25 -24.25 14.63
CA PRO A 74 -1.49 -24.46 13.86
C PRO A 74 -2.21 -23.16 13.48
N LEU A 75 -2.29 -22.19 14.40
CA LEU A 75 -2.96 -20.91 14.16
C LEU A 75 -2.24 -20.06 13.11
N HIS A 76 -0.91 -20.06 13.07
CA HIS A 76 -0.15 -19.38 12.02
C HIS A 76 -0.48 -19.96 10.64
N TYR A 77 -0.51 -21.29 10.52
CA TYR A 77 -0.81 -21.94 9.24
C TYR A 77 -2.24 -21.68 8.79
N ALA A 78 -3.23 -21.81 9.69
CA ALA A 78 -4.62 -21.53 9.37
C ALA A 78 -4.80 -20.11 8.76
N LEU A 79 -4.12 -19.11 9.35
CA LEU A 79 -4.14 -17.73 8.86
C LEU A 79 -3.42 -17.56 7.52
N ARG A 80 -2.26 -18.20 7.33
CA ARG A 80 -1.49 -18.17 6.07
C ARG A 80 -2.27 -18.78 4.90
N TYR A 81 -3.05 -19.82 5.18
CA TYR A 81 -3.95 -20.45 4.19
C TYR A 81 -5.32 -19.78 4.09
N ARG A 82 -5.56 -18.70 4.86
CA ARG A 82 -6.81 -17.94 4.90
C ARG A 82 -8.02 -18.79 5.31
N ASP A 83 -7.79 -19.76 6.16
CA ASP A 83 -8.81 -20.65 6.71
C ASP A 83 -9.41 -20.07 8.00
N GLY A 84 -10.36 -19.14 7.83
CA GLY A 84 -11.02 -18.48 8.95
C GLY A 84 -11.79 -19.44 9.86
N GLY A 85 -12.32 -20.55 9.33
CA GLY A 85 -13.04 -21.55 10.12
C GLY A 85 -12.11 -22.29 11.08
N VAL A 86 -11.00 -22.81 10.56
CA VAL A 86 -9.98 -23.47 11.39
C VAL A 86 -9.36 -22.48 12.37
N ALA A 87 -9.04 -21.26 11.93
CA ALA A 87 -8.47 -20.23 12.80
C ALA A 87 -9.42 -19.85 13.95
N ALA A 88 -10.73 -19.70 13.67
CA ALA A 88 -11.73 -19.43 14.71
C ALA A 88 -11.79 -20.56 15.74
N THR A 89 -11.85 -21.82 15.31
CA THR A 89 -11.88 -22.97 16.23
C THR A 89 -10.59 -23.07 17.06
N LEU A 90 -9.42 -22.85 16.46
CA LEU A 90 -8.16 -22.81 17.22
C LEU A 90 -8.19 -21.72 18.31
N LEU A 91 -8.73 -20.53 18.01
CA LEU A 91 -8.87 -19.46 18.99
C LEU A 91 -9.90 -19.76 20.09
N GLU A 92 -10.99 -20.47 19.77
CA GLU A 92 -12.01 -20.90 20.73
C GLU A 92 -11.47 -21.97 21.69
N LEU A 93 -10.58 -22.83 21.18
CA LEU A 93 -9.93 -23.89 21.96
C LEU A 93 -8.69 -23.42 22.74
N GLY A 94 -8.38 -22.13 22.73
CA GLY A 94 -7.31 -21.55 23.55
C GLY A 94 -5.92 -21.57 22.94
N ALA A 95 -5.80 -21.55 21.61
CA ALA A 95 -4.52 -21.31 20.96
C ALA A 95 -3.87 -20.01 21.46
N ASP A 96 -2.55 -20.02 21.65
CA ASP A 96 -1.79 -18.86 22.09
C ASP A 96 -1.83 -17.76 21.03
N ILE A 97 -2.60 -16.70 21.33
CA ILE A 97 -2.82 -15.55 20.47
C ILE A 97 -1.55 -14.72 20.22
N ASN A 98 -0.52 -14.90 21.06
CA ASN A 98 0.76 -14.17 21.01
C ASN A 98 1.95 -15.08 20.68
N ALA A 99 1.71 -16.32 20.25
CA ALA A 99 2.78 -17.22 19.84
C ALA A 99 3.65 -16.56 18.76
N ARG A 100 4.97 -16.74 18.84
CA ARG A 100 5.93 -16.17 17.88
C ARG A 100 6.60 -17.27 17.06
N ASP A 101 6.60 -17.11 15.74
CA ASP A 101 7.40 -17.92 14.81
C ASP A 101 8.88 -17.45 14.76
N ASN A 102 9.69 -18.07 13.90
CA ASN A 102 11.12 -17.74 13.75
C ASN A 102 11.39 -16.34 13.19
N GLU A 103 10.43 -15.77 12.45
CA GLU A 103 10.50 -14.37 12.01
C GLU A 103 9.91 -13.43 13.07
N GLY A 104 9.55 -13.94 14.24
CA GLY A 104 8.97 -13.16 15.32
C GLY A 104 7.53 -12.71 15.04
N ARG A 105 6.90 -13.22 13.99
CA ARG A 105 5.51 -12.91 13.64
C ARG A 105 4.58 -13.61 14.62
N THR A 106 3.46 -12.95 14.88
CA THR A 106 2.37 -13.46 15.71
C THR A 106 1.18 -13.85 14.84
N PRO A 107 0.18 -14.57 15.37
CA PRO A 107 -1.10 -14.75 14.69
C PRO A 107 -1.69 -13.43 14.16
N LEU A 108 -1.58 -12.32 14.90
CA LEU A 108 -2.08 -11.04 14.41
C LEU A 108 -1.32 -10.53 13.18
N HIS A 109 0.00 -10.75 13.09
CA HIS A 109 0.75 -10.42 11.87
C HIS A 109 0.24 -11.21 10.67
N GLU A 110 0.01 -12.51 10.83
CA GLU A 110 -0.45 -13.37 9.74
C GLU A 110 -1.90 -13.04 9.34
N ALA A 111 -2.79 -12.81 10.32
CA ALA A 111 -4.16 -12.41 10.04
C ALA A 111 -4.23 -11.10 9.25
N VAL A 112 -3.37 -10.12 9.58
CA VAL A 112 -3.29 -8.86 8.83
C VAL A 112 -2.64 -9.05 7.46
N SER A 113 -1.56 -9.81 7.36
CA SER A 113 -0.83 -10.01 6.10
C SER A 113 -1.66 -10.77 5.06
N TYR A 114 -2.49 -11.72 5.50
CA TYR A 114 -3.32 -12.54 4.64
C TYR A 114 -4.79 -12.10 4.59
N MET A 115 -5.09 -10.91 5.14
CA MET A 115 -6.40 -10.26 5.12
C MET A 115 -7.54 -11.14 5.67
N VAL A 116 -7.27 -11.93 6.71
CA VAL A 116 -8.28 -12.70 7.44
C VAL A 116 -8.93 -11.78 8.47
N CYS A 117 -9.71 -10.81 7.95
CA CYS A 117 -10.12 -9.60 8.68
C CYS A 117 -10.96 -9.89 9.92
N ASP A 118 -11.86 -10.86 9.84
CA ASP A 118 -12.72 -11.29 10.95
C ASP A 118 -11.90 -11.90 12.09
N ILE A 119 -10.87 -12.68 11.76
CA ILE A 119 -9.97 -13.25 12.75
C ILE A 119 -9.01 -12.19 13.30
N ALA A 120 -8.51 -11.27 12.49
CA ALA A 120 -7.72 -10.13 12.95
C ALA A 120 -8.49 -9.30 13.99
N GLN A 121 -9.77 -9.01 13.72
CA GLN A 121 -10.64 -8.32 14.68
C GLN A 121 -10.78 -9.12 15.98
N ARG A 122 -11.11 -10.42 15.91
CA ARG A 122 -11.24 -11.27 17.10
C ARG A 122 -9.96 -11.35 17.92
N LEU A 123 -8.80 -11.40 17.28
CA LEU A 123 -7.49 -11.40 17.96
C LEU A 123 -7.29 -10.11 18.76
N VAL A 124 -7.60 -8.95 18.18
CA VAL A 124 -7.52 -7.65 18.89
C VAL A 124 -8.51 -7.62 20.05
N GLU A 125 -9.76 -8.03 19.84
CA GLU A 125 -10.79 -8.06 20.89
C GLU A 125 -10.47 -9.03 22.03
N LYS A 126 -9.74 -10.12 21.75
CA LYS A 126 -9.24 -11.08 22.76
C LYS A 126 -7.95 -10.62 23.46
N GLY A 127 -7.43 -9.43 23.17
CA GLY A 127 -6.25 -8.88 23.83
C GLY A 127 -4.92 -9.38 23.28
N ALA A 128 -4.84 -9.70 21.97
CA ALA A 128 -3.56 -9.91 21.32
C ALA A 128 -2.68 -8.66 21.47
N LYS A 129 -1.39 -8.85 21.73
CA LYS A 129 -0.44 -7.73 21.86
C LYS A 129 -0.25 -7.07 20.50
N LEU A 130 -0.59 -5.79 20.43
CA LEU A 130 -0.63 -5.03 19.18
C LEU A 130 0.74 -4.48 18.76
N ASP A 131 1.73 -4.52 19.64
CA ASP A 131 3.03 -3.85 19.50
C ASP A 131 4.22 -4.82 19.37
N LEU A 132 3.97 -6.14 19.40
CA LEU A 132 5.02 -7.13 19.18
C LEU A 132 5.59 -6.96 17.78
N ARG A 133 6.90 -6.77 17.67
CA ARG A 133 7.58 -6.57 16.38
C ARG A 133 8.16 -7.86 15.84
N ASP A 134 8.07 -8.08 14.55
CA ASP A 134 8.80 -9.12 13.82
C ASP A 134 10.31 -8.80 13.74
N VAL A 135 11.09 -9.67 13.09
CA VAL A 135 12.55 -9.51 12.94
C VAL A 135 12.94 -8.29 12.09
N GLU A 136 12.04 -7.77 11.25
CA GLU A 136 12.23 -6.50 10.52
C GLU A 136 11.75 -5.28 11.33
N GLY A 137 11.33 -5.46 12.58
CA GLY A 137 10.87 -4.38 13.44
C GLY A 137 9.44 -3.92 13.13
N ARG A 138 8.67 -4.65 12.32
CA ARG A 138 7.31 -4.27 11.92
C ARG A 138 6.31 -4.77 12.95
N SER A 139 5.35 -3.90 13.32
CA SER A 139 4.18 -4.30 14.11
C SER A 139 3.17 -5.07 13.26
N PRO A 140 2.20 -5.79 13.86
CA PRO A 140 1.14 -6.47 13.11
C PRO A 140 0.34 -5.53 12.19
N LEU A 141 0.20 -4.25 12.54
CA LEU A 141 -0.53 -3.26 11.74
C LEU A 141 0.18 -2.88 10.44
N TYR A 142 1.48 -3.15 10.30
CA TYR A 142 2.32 -2.61 9.22
C TYR A 142 1.76 -2.92 7.82
N ASN A 143 1.29 -4.15 7.59
CA ASN A 143 0.83 -4.56 6.27
C ASN A 143 -0.55 -3.98 5.86
N VAL A 144 -1.25 -3.26 6.75
CA VAL A 144 -2.60 -2.73 6.48
C VAL A 144 -2.61 -1.71 5.34
N ILE A 145 -1.52 -0.96 5.14
CA ILE A 145 -1.44 0.07 4.09
C ILE A 145 -1.32 -0.52 2.67
N PHE A 146 -1.07 -1.83 2.56
CA PHE A 146 -0.96 -2.56 1.29
C PHE A 146 -2.29 -3.20 0.86
N TRP A 147 -3.34 -3.14 1.69
CA TRP A 147 -4.62 -3.78 1.39
C TRP A 147 -5.43 -3.05 0.32
N ASP A 148 -5.89 -3.75 -0.71
CA ASP A 148 -6.81 -3.16 -1.69
C ASP A 148 -8.20 -2.84 -1.10
N ALA A 149 -8.61 -3.61 -0.09
CA ALA A 149 -9.88 -3.48 0.62
C ALA A 149 -9.88 -2.27 1.59
N ARG A 150 -10.11 -1.07 1.03
CA ARG A 150 -9.98 0.22 1.76
C ARG A 150 -10.80 0.30 3.04
N LYS A 151 -12.07 -0.10 2.99
CA LYS A 151 -12.97 -0.01 4.16
C LYS A 151 -12.47 -0.90 5.30
N GLN A 152 -12.13 -2.16 5.00
CA GLN A 152 -11.65 -3.12 5.99
C GLN A 152 -10.31 -2.68 6.60
N ALA A 153 -9.42 -2.09 5.80
CA ALA A 153 -8.15 -1.55 6.27
C ALA A 153 -8.39 -0.41 7.27
N VAL A 154 -9.29 0.53 6.96
CA VAL A 154 -9.67 1.64 7.84
C VAL A 154 -10.35 1.12 9.13
N ASP A 155 -11.29 0.19 9.01
CA ASP A 155 -11.99 -0.40 10.16
C ASP A 155 -10.99 -1.07 11.13
N LEU A 156 -9.98 -1.76 10.60
CA LEU A 156 -8.94 -2.40 11.39
C LEU A 156 -8.01 -1.37 12.06
N VAL A 157 -7.58 -0.33 11.34
CA VAL A 157 -6.75 0.75 11.93
C VAL A 157 -7.51 1.45 13.07
N ASN A 158 -8.79 1.74 12.88
CA ASN A 158 -9.65 2.30 13.94
C ASN A 158 -9.81 1.34 15.12
N LEU A 159 -9.87 0.03 14.88
CA LEU A 159 -9.87 -0.97 15.95
C LEU A 159 -8.56 -0.93 16.74
N PHE A 160 -7.40 -0.91 16.07
CA PHE A 160 -6.10 -0.80 16.73
C PHE A 160 -6.01 0.48 17.60
N ALA A 161 -6.43 1.62 17.07
CA ALA A 161 -6.45 2.88 17.82
C ALA A 161 -7.36 2.79 19.07
N ARG A 162 -8.57 2.23 18.92
CA ARG A 162 -9.49 2.04 20.06
C ARG A 162 -8.93 1.13 21.16
N TYR A 163 -8.13 0.14 20.79
CA TYR A 163 -7.49 -0.79 21.72
C TYR A 163 -6.09 -0.32 22.18
N GLY A 164 -5.75 0.95 21.96
CA GLY A 164 -4.57 1.57 22.56
C GLY A 164 -3.26 1.25 21.86
N PHE A 165 -3.28 0.92 20.56
CA PHE A 165 -2.05 0.83 19.78
C PHE A 165 -1.34 2.20 19.75
N ASP A 166 -0.09 2.25 20.20
CA ASP A 166 0.69 3.48 20.22
C ASP A 166 1.36 3.73 18.87
N PHE A 167 0.79 4.65 18.09
CA PHE A 167 1.33 5.06 16.78
C PHE A 167 2.64 5.84 16.88
N LYS A 168 3.04 6.31 18.07
CA LYS A 168 4.34 7.00 18.27
C LYS A 168 5.51 6.03 18.20
N ASN A 169 5.24 4.73 18.26
CA ASN A 169 6.25 3.68 18.14
C ASN A 169 6.82 3.56 16.72
N PHE A 170 6.24 4.21 15.71
CA PHE A 170 6.92 4.40 14.43
C PHE A 170 8.03 5.45 14.60
N ALA A 171 9.28 5.02 14.47
CA ALA A 171 10.45 5.83 14.81
C ALA A 171 10.64 7.05 13.91
N ASP A 172 10.17 6.97 12.67
CA ASP A 172 10.29 8.00 11.65
C ASP A 172 8.99 8.13 10.85
N ALA A 173 9.00 9.04 9.88
CA ALA A 173 7.86 9.31 9.02
C ALA A 173 7.72 8.31 7.86
N ASP A 174 8.62 7.33 7.70
CA ASP A 174 8.66 6.50 6.48
C ASP A 174 7.38 5.69 6.32
N PHE A 175 6.85 5.14 7.41
CA PHE A 175 5.59 4.40 7.37
C PHE A 175 4.40 5.29 6.98
N LEU A 176 4.33 6.51 7.51
CA LEU A 176 3.31 7.48 7.10
C LEU A 176 3.48 7.87 5.62
N ASN A 177 4.70 8.17 5.20
CA ASN A 177 5.02 8.56 3.83
C ASN A 177 4.64 7.46 2.84
N GLU A 178 4.87 6.20 3.19
CA GLU A 178 4.46 5.05 2.39
C GLU A 178 2.93 4.90 2.32
N ALA A 179 2.21 5.18 3.42
CA ALA A 179 0.75 5.20 3.41
C ALA A 179 0.21 6.31 2.47
N ILE A 180 0.81 7.50 2.53
CA ILE A 180 0.45 8.64 1.68
C ILE A 180 0.77 8.34 0.21
N SER A 181 1.96 7.82 -0.09
CA SER A 181 2.38 7.47 -1.47
C SER A 181 1.42 6.47 -2.12
N ARG A 182 0.87 5.55 -1.31
CA ARG A 182 -0.16 4.56 -1.67
C ARG A 182 -1.59 5.09 -1.73
N ARG A 183 -1.77 6.40 -1.56
CA ARG A 183 -3.07 7.09 -1.56
C ARG A 183 -4.01 6.53 -0.48
N ARG A 184 -3.48 6.22 0.71
CA ARG A 184 -4.24 5.77 1.89
C ARG A 184 -4.66 6.94 2.78
N GLY A 185 -5.34 7.93 2.20
CA GLY A 185 -5.59 9.22 2.85
C GLY A 185 -6.34 9.12 4.18
N GLU A 186 -7.40 8.32 4.24
CA GLU A 186 -8.17 8.11 5.47
C GLU A 186 -7.33 7.46 6.58
N ILE A 187 -6.52 6.47 6.24
CA ILE A 187 -5.57 5.84 7.18
C ILE A 187 -4.50 6.84 7.64
N ALA A 188 -3.95 7.63 6.72
CA ALA A 188 -2.96 8.65 7.04
C ALA A 188 -3.51 9.71 8.00
N VAL A 189 -4.76 10.14 7.81
CA VAL A 189 -5.47 11.03 8.74
C VAL A 189 -5.60 10.39 10.12
N ILE A 190 -5.99 9.11 10.20
CA ILE A 190 -6.08 8.39 11.49
C ILE A 190 -4.70 8.34 12.17
N PHE A 191 -3.64 7.98 11.44
CA PHE A 191 -2.28 7.93 12.00
C PHE A 191 -1.84 9.30 12.53
N LEU A 192 -2.10 10.39 11.79
CA LEU A 192 -1.77 11.75 12.18
C LEU A 192 -2.53 12.24 13.42
N HIS A 193 -3.80 11.85 13.57
CA HIS A 193 -4.57 12.13 14.79
C HIS A 193 -4.05 11.36 16.00
N ASN A 194 -3.49 10.17 15.79
CA ASN A 194 -2.94 9.34 16.85
C ASN A 194 -1.44 9.58 17.12
N GLY A 195 -0.85 10.62 16.53
CA GLY A 195 0.49 11.08 16.88
C GLY A 195 1.63 10.31 16.24
N ILE A 196 1.41 9.66 15.09
CA ILE A 196 2.51 9.12 14.28
C ILE A 196 3.53 10.22 13.94
N ALA A 197 4.80 9.85 13.82
CA ALA A 197 5.83 10.77 13.33
C ALA A 197 5.56 11.20 11.87
N PHE A 198 5.87 12.46 11.56
CA PHE A 198 5.73 13.05 10.24
C PHE A 198 6.86 14.07 10.02
N ASN A 199 7.10 14.43 8.75
CA ASN A 199 8.11 15.43 8.38
C ASN A 199 7.67 16.22 7.13
N ASP A 200 8.54 17.09 6.62
CA ASP A 200 8.25 17.88 5.43
C ASP A 200 8.07 17.02 4.16
N ALA A 201 8.69 15.83 4.11
CA ALA A 201 8.46 14.87 3.03
C ALA A 201 7.03 14.31 3.07
N SER A 202 6.42 14.16 4.25
CA SER A 202 5.00 13.80 4.38
C SER A 202 4.10 14.83 3.69
N LEU A 203 4.40 16.13 3.87
CA LEU A 203 3.64 17.21 3.24
C LEU A 203 3.82 17.20 1.72
N TYR A 204 5.06 16.99 1.25
CA TYR A 204 5.36 16.83 -0.16
C TYR A 204 4.59 15.66 -0.79
N GLU A 205 4.59 14.48 -0.18
CA GLU A 205 3.86 13.31 -0.68
C GLU A 205 2.35 13.55 -0.71
N ALA A 206 1.79 14.23 0.30
CA ALA A 206 0.37 14.58 0.31
C ALA A 206 0.00 15.53 -0.83
N ALA A 207 0.86 16.52 -1.11
CA ALA A 207 0.69 17.42 -2.26
C ALA A 207 0.81 16.67 -3.60
N ARG A 208 1.87 15.85 -3.75
CA ARG A 208 2.16 15.06 -4.96
C ARG A 208 1.07 14.06 -5.32
N THR A 209 0.43 13.49 -4.31
CA THR A 209 -0.67 12.53 -4.49
C THR A 209 -2.05 13.20 -4.52
N GLY A 210 -2.15 14.50 -4.22
CA GLY A 210 -3.40 15.25 -4.26
C GLY A 210 -4.33 15.01 -3.08
N GLN A 211 -3.82 14.47 -1.96
CA GLN A 211 -4.59 14.16 -0.76
C GLN A 211 -4.79 15.40 0.10
N GLU A 212 -5.83 16.18 -0.22
CA GLU A 212 -6.11 17.51 0.36
C GLU A 212 -6.25 17.50 1.88
N ASP A 213 -6.99 16.54 2.44
CA ASP A 213 -7.22 16.46 3.89
C ASP A 213 -5.93 16.15 4.65
N VAL A 214 -5.13 15.22 4.13
CA VAL A 214 -3.81 14.88 4.68
C VAL A 214 -2.89 16.10 4.60
N PHE A 215 -2.87 16.79 3.45
CA PHE A 215 -2.05 17.97 3.22
C PHE A 215 -2.41 19.09 4.21
N ARG A 216 -3.70 19.40 4.39
CA ARG A 216 -4.16 20.41 5.35
C ARG A 216 -3.76 20.06 6.77
N LEU A 217 -3.99 18.82 7.20
CA LEU A 217 -3.66 18.37 8.55
C LEU A 217 -2.15 18.46 8.84
N LEU A 218 -1.30 18.09 7.88
CA LEU A 218 0.16 18.25 8.01
C LEU A 218 0.58 19.73 8.07
N ALA A 219 -0.02 20.57 7.24
CA ALA A 219 0.26 22.01 7.23
C ALA A 219 -0.18 22.69 8.54
N GLU A 220 -1.30 22.28 9.14
CA GLU A 220 -1.77 22.73 10.44
C GLU A 220 -0.84 22.28 11.58
N LYS A 221 -0.29 21.06 11.47
CA LYS A 221 0.71 20.52 12.41
C LYS A 221 2.11 21.13 12.26
N GLY A 222 2.30 22.07 11.32
CA GLY A 222 3.51 22.87 11.21
C GLY A 222 4.54 22.43 10.17
N CYS A 223 4.22 21.46 9.30
CA CYS A 223 5.09 21.14 8.17
C CYS A 223 5.27 22.34 7.24
N ARG A 224 6.49 22.51 6.71
CA ARG A 224 6.83 23.62 5.84
C ARG A 224 6.88 23.19 4.38
N PRO A 225 6.36 24.02 3.44
CA PRO A 225 6.56 23.82 2.01
C PRO A 225 8.05 23.72 1.66
N VAL A 226 8.47 22.63 1.01
CA VAL A 226 9.82 22.48 0.43
C VAL A 226 9.90 23.13 -0.96
N GLU A 227 11.11 23.43 -1.45
CA GLU A 227 11.34 24.22 -2.68
C GLU A 227 10.58 23.70 -3.92
N ASN A 228 10.43 22.38 -4.07
CA ASN A 228 9.80 21.73 -5.22
C ASN A 228 8.34 21.29 -5.00
N ILE A 229 7.70 21.73 -3.92
CA ILE A 229 6.35 21.24 -3.56
C ILE A 229 5.26 21.63 -4.55
N LEU A 230 5.40 22.78 -5.23
CA LEU A 230 4.49 23.18 -6.31
C LEU A 230 4.59 22.24 -7.51
N HIS A 231 5.80 21.79 -7.85
CA HIS A 231 6.02 20.77 -8.88
C HIS A 231 5.28 19.47 -8.53
N GLY A 232 5.40 19.00 -7.28
CA GLY A 232 4.65 17.85 -6.79
C GLY A 232 3.14 18.07 -6.87
N ALA A 233 2.63 19.22 -6.39
CA ALA A 233 1.20 19.54 -6.48
C ALA A 233 0.68 19.57 -7.93
N CYS A 234 1.53 19.97 -8.89
CA CYS A 234 1.25 19.92 -10.33
C CYS A 234 1.20 18.49 -10.89
N GLU A 235 1.79 17.47 -10.24
CA GLU A 235 1.62 16.07 -10.63
C GLU A 235 0.17 15.61 -10.40
N ALA A 236 -0.39 15.93 -9.23
CA ALA A 236 -1.77 15.60 -8.89
C ALA A 236 -2.80 16.52 -9.53
N GLY A 237 -2.44 17.79 -9.76
CA GLY A 237 -3.35 18.81 -10.29
C GLY A 237 -4.44 19.25 -9.31
N ASN A 238 -4.28 18.99 -8.01
CA ASN A 238 -5.25 19.43 -7.01
C ASN A 238 -5.14 20.96 -6.82
N LEU A 239 -6.08 21.69 -7.42
CA LEU A 239 -6.11 23.16 -7.41
C LEU A 239 -6.19 23.75 -5.98
N ASN A 240 -6.85 23.07 -5.04
CA ASN A 240 -6.96 23.55 -3.66
C ASN A 240 -5.60 23.50 -2.95
N ILE A 241 -4.82 22.44 -3.18
CA ILE A 241 -3.45 22.35 -2.65
C ILE A 241 -2.57 23.42 -3.29
N VAL A 242 -2.63 23.59 -4.61
CA VAL A 242 -1.85 24.63 -5.32
C VAL A 242 -2.15 26.02 -4.76
N LYS A 243 -3.42 26.36 -4.56
CA LYS A 243 -3.84 27.63 -3.93
C LYS A 243 -3.27 27.78 -2.53
N ALA A 244 -3.48 26.78 -1.67
CA ALA A 244 -3.00 26.81 -0.29
C ALA A 244 -1.47 27.00 -0.19
N LEU A 245 -0.70 26.39 -1.10
CA LEU A 245 0.74 26.59 -1.19
C LEU A 245 1.11 28.02 -1.57
N THR A 246 0.47 28.59 -2.58
CA THR A 246 0.74 29.98 -3.01
C THR A 246 0.36 31.02 -1.95
N GLU A 247 -0.74 30.79 -1.22
CA GLU A 247 -1.15 31.63 -0.08
C GLU A 247 -0.13 31.60 1.06
N LYS A 248 0.53 30.45 1.26
CA LYS A 248 1.65 30.28 2.21
C LYS A 248 3.00 30.78 1.67
N GLY A 249 3.02 31.40 0.49
CA GLY A 249 4.21 32.03 -0.07
C GLY A 249 5.05 31.16 -1.00
N ALA A 250 4.58 29.96 -1.39
CA ALA A 250 5.24 29.20 -2.44
C ALA A 250 5.15 29.96 -3.78
N ARG A 251 6.28 30.05 -4.47
CA ARG A 251 6.43 30.84 -5.70
C ARG A 251 6.54 29.90 -6.90
N PRO A 252 5.68 30.01 -7.92
CA PRO A 252 5.76 29.15 -9.09
C PRO A 252 6.95 29.50 -9.98
N SER A 253 7.46 28.50 -10.70
CA SER A 253 8.42 28.64 -11.79
C SER A 253 7.79 28.26 -13.14
N GLU A 254 8.47 28.57 -14.23
CA GLU A 254 8.07 28.10 -15.57
C GLU A 254 7.97 26.57 -15.63
N LYS A 255 8.87 25.87 -14.94
CA LYS A 255 8.89 24.40 -14.88
C LYS A 255 7.66 23.83 -14.18
N ASP A 256 7.15 24.49 -13.14
CA ASP A 256 5.93 24.05 -12.46
C ASP A 256 4.72 24.16 -13.39
N ILE A 257 4.60 25.29 -14.11
CA ILE A 257 3.50 25.51 -15.05
C ILE A 257 3.58 24.53 -16.22
N ASP A 258 4.76 24.34 -16.82
CA ASP A 258 4.95 23.34 -17.87
C ASP A 258 4.60 21.93 -17.40
N PHE A 259 4.99 21.57 -16.18
CA PHE A 259 4.70 20.24 -15.62
C PHE A 259 3.22 20.05 -15.30
N CYS A 260 2.53 21.10 -14.84
CA CYS A 260 1.07 21.11 -14.72
C CYS A 260 0.42 20.84 -16.10
N LEU A 261 0.91 21.46 -17.18
CA LEU A 261 0.40 21.24 -18.53
C LEU A 261 0.73 19.84 -19.06
N TYR A 262 1.94 19.34 -18.81
CA TYR A 262 2.37 17.98 -19.16
C TYR A 262 1.42 16.90 -18.63
N ASN A 263 0.96 17.07 -17.40
CA ASN A 263 0.01 16.16 -16.73
C ASN A 263 -1.48 16.51 -17.03
N GLY A 264 -1.75 17.53 -17.84
CA GLY A 264 -3.10 17.88 -18.27
C GLY A 264 -3.87 18.77 -17.30
N HIS A 265 -3.22 19.32 -16.29
CA HIS A 265 -3.85 20.09 -15.22
C HIS A 265 -3.89 21.58 -15.57
N LYS A 266 -4.53 21.89 -16.70
CA LYS A 266 -4.64 23.25 -17.29
C LYS A 266 -5.13 24.31 -16.29
N LYS A 267 -6.09 23.97 -15.42
CA LYS A 267 -6.63 24.90 -14.41
C LYS A 267 -5.58 25.35 -13.38
N ALA A 268 -4.72 24.43 -12.95
CA ALA A 268 -3.62 24.77 -12.05
C ALA A 268 -2.58 25.65 -12.75
N ALA A 269 -2.22 25.31 -14.00
CA ALA A 269 -1.34 26.14 -14.83
C ALA A 269 -1.91 27.57 -15.04
N GLN A 270 -3.20 27.68 -15.36
CA GLN A 270 -3.91 28.96 -15.51
C GLN A 270 -3.91 29.79 -14.22
N PHE A 271 -3.99 29.15 -13.06
CA PHE A 271 -3.92 29.83 -11.77
C PHE A 271 -2.50 30.34 -11.46
N LEU A 272 -1.48 29.54 -11.74
CA LEU A 272 -0.08 29.88 -11.44
C LEU A 272 0.52 30.91 -12.40
N ASN A 273 0.11 30.95 -13.66
CA ASN A 273 0.72 31.79 -14.70
C ASN A 273 0.65 33.30 -14.41
N PRO A 274 -0.49 33.87 -13.97
CA PRO A 274 -0.54 35.28 -13.57
C PRO A 274 0.34 35.61 -12.35
N ILE A 275 0.51 34.65 -11.42
CA ILE A 275 1.37 34.80 -10.25
C ILE A 275 2.83 34.89 -10.71
N LEU A 276 3.29 33.96 -11.55
CA LEU A 276 4.64 33.99 -12.14
C LEU A 276 4.90 35.30 -12.89
N LYS A 277 3.94 35.76 -13.71
CA LYS A 277 4.06 37.01 -14.46
C LYS A 277 4.25 38.22 -13.57
N LYS A 278 3.53 38.27 -12.44
CA LYS A 278 3.65 39.36 -11.48
C LYS A 278 5.01 39.37 -10.78
N GLU A 279 5.54 38.20 -10.45
CA GLU A 279 6.75 38.07 -9.63
C GLU A 279 8.04 38.14 -10.45
N SER A 280 8.04 37.53 -11.64
CA SER A 280 9.25 37.33 -12.46
C SER A 280 9.17 38.01 -13.83
N LYS A 281 8.04 38.63 -14.19
CA LYS A 281 7.76 39.20 -15.53
C LYS A 281 7.84 38.17 -16.67
N VAL A 282 7.76 36.89 -16.33
CA VAL A 282 7.73 35.77 -17.28
C VAL A 282 6.31 35.24 -17.40
N GLU A 283 5.87 34.93 -18.61
CA GLU A 283 4.55 34.39 -18.88
C GLU A 283 4.70 33.14 -19.77
N VAL A 284 4.11 32.03 -19.34
CA VAL A 284 4.15 30.78 -20.08
C VAL A 284 3.01 30.76 -21.09
N ASP A 285 3.31 30.43 -22.35
CA ASP A 285 2.27 30.10 -23.33
C ASP A 285 1.65 28.74 -22.98
N LEU A 286 0.42 28.77 -22.47
CA LEU A 286 -0.32 27.58 -22.03
C LEU A 286 -0.66 26.60 -23.16
N ARG A 287 -0.49 27.01 -24.43
CA ARG A 287 -0.68 26.16 -25.62
C ARG A 287 0.65 25.70 -26.22
N SER A 288 1.80 26.08 -25.64
CA SER A 288 3.14 25.73 -26.14
C SER A 288 3.30 24.22 -26.41
N ARG A 289 2.84 23.38 -25.48
CA ARG A 289 2.88 21.91 -25.61
C ARG A 289 2.06 21.36 -26.77
N CYS A 290 0.98 22.03 -27.18
CA CYS A 290 0.16 21.61 -28.32
C CYS A 290 0.88 21.75 -29.66
N ARG A 291 2.07 22.38 -29.69
CA ARG A 291 2.88 22.56 -30.91
C ARG A 291 4.14 21.69 -30.92
N LEU A 292 4.34 20.87 -29.89
CA LEU A 292 5.51 20.00 -29.79
C LEU A 292 5.29 18.72 -30.59
N ALA A 293 6.25 18.39 -31.45
CA ALA A 293 6.27 17.12 -32.15
C ALA A 293 6.64 15.97 -31.19
N PRO A 294 6.03 14.79 -31.32
CA PRO A 294 6.43 13.63 -30.55
C PRO A 294 7.78 13.09 -31.04
N GLY A 295 8.62 12.65 -30.12
CA GLY A 295 9.88 12.00 -30.43
C GLY A 295 10.08 10.77 -29.56
N SER A 296 10.15 9.59 -30.19
CA SER A 296 10.26 8.31 -29.48
C SER A 296 11.56 8.15 -28.68
N GLY A 297 12.64 8.83 -29.06
CA GLY A 297 13.94 8.64 -28.40
C GLY A 297 14.63 7.33 -28.80
N SER A 298 15.81 7.09 -28.24
CA SER A 298 16.71 6.00 -28.67
C SER A 298 16.58 4.72 -27.85
N CYS A 299 15.98 4.79 -26.67
CA CYS A 299 15.68 3.59 -25.89
C CYS A 299 14.55 2.78 -26.56
N LYS A 300 14.50 1.48 -26.27
CA LYS A 300 13.58 0.52 -26.90
C LYS A 300 12.51 0.00 -25.94
N ALA A 301 12.14 0.78 -24.94
CA ALA A 301 10.96 0.50 -24.13
C ALA A 301 9.68 0.84 -24.92
N LEU A 302 8.53 0.42 -24.40
CA LEU A 302 7.23 0.72 -24.99
C LEU A 302 6.36 1.41 -23.95
N PHE A 303 6.43 2.74 -23.92
CA PHE A 303 5.54 3.58 -23.13
C PHE A 303 4.58 4.31 -24.08
N TRP A 304 3.29 4.35 -23.75
CA TRP A 304 2.34 5.15 -24.50
C TRP A 304 2.31 6.56 -23.93
N ALA A 305 2.60 7.54 -24.78
CA ALA A 305 2.53 8.96 -24.46
C ALA A 305 1.70 9.69 -25.51
N ALA A 306 1.41 10.98 -25.31
CA ALA A 306 0.51 11.70 -26.20
C ALA A 306 1.09 13.02 -26.74
N TYR A 307 0.51 13.46 -27.86
CA TYR A 307 0.80 14.73 -28.50
C TYR A 307 -0.45 15.26 -29.22
N TYR A 308 -0.45 16.55 -29.53
CA TYR A 308 -1.52 17.18 -30.31
C TYR A 308 -1.09 17.23 -31.78
N ASP A 309 -1.87 16.62 -32.65
CA ASP A 309 -1.66 16.66 -34.09
C ASP A 309 -2.44 17.85 -34.68
N ALA A 310 -1.70 18.90 -35.05
CA ALA A 310 -2.27 20.11 -35.65
C ALA A 310 -2.90 19.87 -37.03
N ALA A 311 -2.51 18.81 -37.75
CA ALA A 311 -3.08 18.50 -39.06
C ALA A 311 -4.49 17.92 -38.94
N THR A 312 -4.70 17.05 -37.94
CA THR A 312 -6.02 16.45 -37.67
C THR A 312 -6.85 17.25 -36.66
N GLY A 313 -6.21 18.18 -35.93
CA GLY A 313 -6.81 18.96 -34.86
C GLY A 313 -7.13 18.16 -33.61
N LYS A 314 -6.48 16.99 -33.41
CA LYS A 314 -6.79 16.03 -32.35
C LYS A 314 -5.54 15.52 -31.64
N CYS A 315 -5.71 15.15 -30.37
CA CYS A 315 -4.70 14.44 -29.59
C CYS A 315 -4.60 12.98 -30.01
N GLN A 316 -3.36 12.51 -30.14
CA GLN A 316 -3.01 11.15 -30.53
C GLN A 316 -1.94 10.57 -29.61
N GLU A 317 -1.84 9.25 -29.58
CA GLU A 317 -0.81 8.53 -28.84
C GLU A 317 0.37 8.17 -29.75
N PHE A 318 1.56 8.06 -29.15
CA PHE A 318 2.75 7.55 -29.80
C PHE A 318 3.55 6.66 -28.84
N ALA A 319 4.33 5.74 -29.41
CA ALA A 319 5.25 4.91 -28.65
C ALA A 319 6.52 5.70 -28.30
N TYR A 320 6.74 5.89 -27.00
CA TYR A 320 7.95 6.47 -26.43
C TYR A 320 8.90 5.37 -25.94
N GLY A 321 10.16 5.48 -26.37
CA GLY A 321 11.24 4.54 -26.14
C GLY A 321 11.80 4.53 -24.72
N GLY A 322 11.46 5.53 -23.90
CA GLY A 322 11.83 5.60 -22.49
C GLY A 322 13.09 6.42 -22.16
N CYS A 323 13.82 6.91 -23.16
CA CYS A 323 14.90 7.88 -22.93
C CYS A 323 15.16 8.78 -24.14
N GLY A 324 15.59 10.01 -23.85
CA GLY A 324 15.74 11.05 -24.88
C GLY A 324 14.39 11.40 -25.50
N GLY A 325 14.38 11.80 -26.77
CA GLY A 325 13.14 12.12 -27.46
C GLY A 325 12.40 13.34 -26.88
N GLN A 326 11.18 13.57 -27.37
CA GLN A 326 10.33 14.67 -26.94
C GLN A 326 8.96 14.10 -26.59
N VAL A 327 8.50 14.36 -25.36
CA VAL A 327 7.22 13.86 -24.84
C VAL A 327 6.29 15.04 -24.55
N PRO A 328 5.34 15.35 -25.45
CA PRO A 328 4.45 16.49 -25.29
C PRO A 328 3.41 16.35 -24.17
N PHE A 329 2.99 15.15 -23.79
CA PHE A 329 2.07 14.92 -22.67
C PHE A 329 2.29 13.53 -22.07
N GLU A 330 2.07 13.39 -20.76
CA GLU A 330 2.15 12.11 -20.05
C GLU A 330 1.14 11.09 -20.59
N ALA A 331 -0.07 11.54 -20.92
CA ALA A 331 -1.18 10.68 -21.32
C ALA A 331 -2.12 11.37 -22.31
N LEU A 332 -2.93 10.58 -23.02
CA LEU A 332 -3.89 11.09 -24.00
C LEU A 332 -4.87 12.09 -23.39
N ASP A 333 -5.44 11.78 -22.23
CA ASP A 333 -6.38 12.67 -21.54
C ASP A 333 -5.69 13.94 -21.01
N ALA A 334 -4.38 13.92 -20.79
CA ALA A 334 -3.63 15.13 -20.46
C ALA A 334 -3.55 16.07 -21.66
N CYS A 335 -3.26 15.53 -22.85
CA CYS A 335 -3.27 16.29 -24.09
C CYS A 335 -4.66 16.91 -24.35
N ARG A 336 -5.73 16.12 -24.25
CA ARG A 336 -7.10 16.59 -24.53
C ARG A 336 -7.51 17.77 -23.66
N ARG A 337 -7.29 17.65 -22.35
CA ARG A 337 -7.58 18.72 -21.37
C ARG A 337 -6.83 20.03 -21.66
N VAL A 338 -5.67 19.97 -22.30
CA VAL A 338 -4.86 21.15 -22.62
C VAL A 338 -5.19 21.70 -24.01
N CYS A 339 -5.33 20.81 -25.00
CA CYS A 339 -5.34 21.16 -26.42
C CYS A 339 -6.73 21.13 -27.08
N GLU A 340 -7.69 20.39 -26.55
CA GLU A 340 -9.04 20.25 -27.14
C GLU A 340 -10.12 20.99 -26.33
N GLU A 341 -9.94 21.08 -25.01
CA GLU A 341 -10.75 21.92 -24.10
C GLU A 341 -10.26 23.37 -24.03
#